data_AF-I3YFX9-F1
#
_entry.id   AF-I3YFX9-F1
#
_cell.length_a   1.000
_cell.length_b   1.000
_cell.length_c   1.000
_cell.angle_alpha   90.00
_cell.angle_beta   90.00
_cell.angle_gamma   90.00
#
_symmetry.space_group_name_H-M   'P 1'
#
loop_
_entity.id
_entity.type
_entity.pdbx_description
1 polymer ?
#
loop_
_entity_poly.entity_id
_entity_poly.type
_entity_poly.pdbx_seq_one_letter_code
_entity_poly.pdbx_strand_id
1 'polypeptide(L)'
;MNDNHKAILHRGAEHSSPYPVSRLAPAFDSGDLVAEVARAEAMLSARTGAKLRVIADQIRLLQQEARKVLDDAREDQALNQAQCAFKRIPGKIYHLYRRADGRTFFSMLSPTEWGGSTPDRFIGSYRLETDYSWIPAEQADRTDETGELVAQLLRIGGIGHAENGSLPLP
;
A
#
# COMPACT_ATOMS: atom_id res chain seq x y z
N MET A 1 -33.18 49.41 18.41
CA MET A 1 -31.81 49.69 18.88
C MET A 1 -31.74 49.22 20.33
N ASN A 2 -31.33 47.97 20.57
CA ASN A 2 -31.20 47.44 21.94
C ASN A 2 -29.73 47.40 22.32
N ASP A 3 -29.38 48.37 23.16
CA ASP A 3 -28.08 48.56 23.78
C ASP A 3 -28.00 47.61 24.98
N ASN A 4 -27.47 46.39 24.78
CA ASN A 4 -27.36 45.39 25.84
C ASN A 4 -26.03 44.62 25.83
N HIS A 5 -24.95 45.25 25.38
CA HIS A 5 -23.57 44.76 25.57
C HIS A 5 -22.95 45.41 26.80
N LYS A 6 -23.55 45.22 27.99
CA LYS A 6 -22.87 45.60 29.23
C LYS A 6 -21.76 44.58 29.48
N ALA A 7 -20.50 45.03 29.52
CA ALA A 7 -19.35 44.18 29.80
C ALA A 7 -19.58 43.39 31.09
N ILE A 8 -19.50 42.05 31.01
CA ILE A 8 -19.64 41.18 32.16
C ILE A 8 -18.44 41.43 33.07
N LEU A 9 -18.67 42.06 34.23
CA LEU A 9 -17.64 42.30 35.24
C LEU A 9 -17.09 40.96 35.74
N HIS A 10 -15.78 40.76 35.62
CA HIS A 10 -15.10 39.58 36.12
C HIS A 10 -15.28 39.45 37.64
N ARG A 11 -15.89 38.35 38.11
CA ARG A 11 -16.13 38.05 39.54
C ARG A 11 -15.22 36.93 40.07
N GLY A 12 -13.98 36.85 39.59
CA GLY A 12 -12.96 35.94 40.10
C GLY A 12 -11.92 36.66 40.97
N ALA A 13 -10.93 35.92 41.46
CA ALA A 13 -9.82 36.50 42.20
C ALA A 13 -9.04 37.50 41.33
N GLU A 14 -8.41 38.49 41.96
CA GLU A 14 -7.74 39.61 41.27
C GLU A 14 -6.69 39.14 40.23
N HIS A 15 -5.97 38.05 40.54
CA HIS A 15 -4.96 37.46 39.67
C HIS A 15 -5.50 36.78 38.41
N SER A 16 -6.80 36.46 38.35
CA SER A 16 -7.44 35.86 37.17
C SER A 16 -8.18 36.89 36.32
N SER A 17 -8.10 38.18 36.69
CA SER A 17 -8.78 39.24 35.96
C SER A 17 -8.12 39.50 34.60
N PRO A 18 -8.91 39.69 33.53
CA PRO A 18 -8.39 39.94 32.17
C PRO A 18 -7.92 41.39 31.94
N TYR A 19 -7.97 42.24 32.97
CA TYR A 19 -7.63 43.67 32.93
C TYR A 19 -6.84 44.03 34.20
N PRO A 20 -5.98 45.07 34.16
CA PRO A 20 -5.17 45.44 35.31
C PRO A 20 -6.05 45.92 36.46
N VAL A 21 -5.95 45.24 37.60
CA VAL A 21 -6.65 45.60 38.85
C VAL A 21 -5.77 46.36 39.84
N SER A 22 -4.48 46.58 39.51
CA SER A 22 -3.52 47.34 40.32
C SER A 22 -2.87 48.47 39.52
N ARG A 23 -2.58 49.59 40.19
CA ARG A 23 -1.86 50.75 39.60
C ARG A 23 -0.38 50.49 39.30
N LEU A 24 0.20 49.44 39.91
CA LEU A 24 1.56 48.98 39.63
C LEU A 24 1.59 47.88 38.55
N ALA A 25 0.43 47.47 38.02
CA ALA A 25 0.38 46.48 36.96
C ALA A 25 0.99 47.08 35.67
N PRO A 26 1.66 46.25 34.84
CA PRO A 26 2.10 46.68 33.52
C PRO A 26 0.92 47.23 32.71
N ALA A 27 1.16 48.27 31.92
CA ALA A 27 0.17 48.76 30.97
C ALA A 27 -0.07 47.67 29.91
N PHE A 28 -1.30 47.20 29.76
CA PHE A 28 -1.66 46.28 28.67
C PHE A 28 -1.79 47.07 27.38
N ASP A 29 -0.92 46.80 26.40
CA ASP A 29 -1.08 47.31 25.05
C ASP A 29 -1.98 46.36 24.26
N SER A 30 -3.06 46.91 23.68
CA SER A 30 -3.91 46.15 22.76
C SER A 30 -3.15 45.71 21.51
N GLY A 31 -2.09 46.43 21.12
CA GLY A 31 -1.18 46.04 20.04
C GLY A 31 -0.47 44.71 20.31
N ASP A 32 0.04 44.51 21.52
CA ASP A 32 0.76 43.30 21.91
C ASP A 32 -0.14 42.05 21.89
N LEU A 33 -1.38 42.18 22.40
CA LEU A 33 -2.36 41.08 22.36
C LEU A 33 -2.76 40.72 20.93
N VAL A 34 -2.96 41.72 20.06
CA VAL A 34 -3.25 41.50 18.65
C VAL A 34 -2.07 40.81 17.95
N ALA A 35 -0.83 41.22 18.25
CA ALA A 35 0.37 40.60 17.72
C ALA A 35 0.54 39.14 18.19
N GLU A 36 0.21 38.84 19.45
CA GLU A 36 0.25 37.48 19.99
C GLU A 36 -0.79 36.57 19.34
N VAL A 37 -2.03 37.04 19.18
CA VAL A 37 -3.10 36.30 18.48
C VAL A 37 -2.71 36.04 17.04
N ALA A 38 -2.22 37.05 16.31
CA ALA A 38 -1.77 36.90 14.93
C ALA A 38 -0.62 35.87 14.81
N ARG A 39 0.30 35.85 15.78
CA ARG A 39 1.38 34.86 15.83
C ARG A 39 0.84 33.45 16.06
N ALA A 40 -0.10 33.27 16.98
CA ALA A 40 -0.72 31.98 17.26
C ALA A 40 -1.48 31.43 16.04
N GLU A 41 -2.24 32.29 15.33
CA GLU A 41 -2.93 31.93 14.09
C GLU A 41 -1.95 31.53 12.98
N ALA A 42 -0.86 32.28 12.81
CA ALA A 42 0.18 31.95 11.84
C ALA A 42 0.82 30.57 12.13
N MET A 43 1.12 30.28 13.39
CA MET A 43 1.63 28.98 13.81
C MET A 43 0.63 27.84 13.56
N LEU A 44 -0.66 28.07 13.87
CA LEU A 44 -1.71 27.08 13.62
C LEU A 44 -1.89 26.81 12.14
N SER A 45 -1.89 27.85 11.30
CA SER A 45 -1.97 27.75 9.85
C SER A 45 -0.78 26.97 9.28
N ALA A 46 0.45 27.30 9.71
CA ALA A 46 1.66 26.58 9.31
C ALA A 46 1.61 25.09 9.71
N ARG A 47 1.20 24.80 10.96
CA ARG A 47 1.06 23.42 11.46
C ARG A 47 0.00 22.63 10.68
N THR A 48 -1.16 23.24 10.43
CA THR A 48 -2.26 22.62 9.67
C THR A 48 -1.83 22.35 8.24
N GLY A 49 -1.17 23.33 7.58
CA GLY A 49 -0.63 23.16 6.24
C GLY A 49 0.41 22.04 6.13
N ALA A 50 1.29 21.92 7.12
CA ALA A 50 2.26 20.82 7.18
C ALA A 50 1.58 19.45 7.31
N LYS A 51 0.56 19.32 8.16
CA LYS A 51 -0.20 18.06 8.31
C LYS A 51 -0.97 17.70 7.04
N LEU A 52 -1.63 18.67 6.42
CA LEU A 52 -2.35 18.46 5.16
C LEU A 52 -1.40 18.03 4.03
N ARG A 53 -0.16 18.53 4.02
CA ARG A 53 0.87 18.09 3.06
C ARG A 53 1.20 16.61 3.22
N VAL A 54 1.42 16.16 4.46
CA VAL A 54 1.66 14.74 4.74
C VAL A 54 0.50 13.87 4.26
N ILE A 55 -0.74 14.27 4.54
CA ILE A 55 -1.94 13.55 4.09
C ILE A 55 -2.00 13.52 2.54
N ALA A 56 -1.70 14.64 1.88
CA ALA A 56 -1.68 14.70 0.43
C ALA A 56 -0.61 13.75 -0.17
N ASP A 57 0.56 13.67 0.45
CA ASP A 57 1.62 12.75 0.01
C ASP A 57 1.22 11.28 0.20
N GLN A 58 0.55 10.96 1.32
CA GLN A 58 -0.02 9.63 1.54
C GLN A 58 -1.09 9.28 0.50
N ILE A 59 -2.00 10.20 0.18
CA ILE A 59 -3.02 9.99 -0.86
C ILE A 59 -2.36 9.71 -2.22
N ARG A 60 -1.30 10.45 -2.57
CA ARG A 60 -0.55 10.21 -3.81
C ARG A 60 0.05 8.81 -3.84
N LEU A 61 0.65 8.36 -2.74
CA LEU A 61 1.20 7.01 -2.65
C LEU A 61 0.11 5.95 -2.84
N LEU A 62 -1.02 6.10 -2.14
CA LEU A 62 -2.17 5.19 -2.27
C LEU A 62 -2.73 5.17 -3.70
N GLN A 63 -2.78 6.32 -4.38
CA GLN A 63 -3.20 6.39 -5.79
C GLN A 63 -2.23 5.63 -6.72
N GLN A 64 -0.93 5.74 -6.49
CA GLN A 64 0.08 5.01 -7.27
C GLN A 64 -0.03 3.50 -7.04
N GLU A 65 -0.21 3.08 -5.79
CA GLU A 65 -0.42 1.68 -5.44
C GLU A 65 -1.71 1.12 -6.06
N ALA A 66 -2.82 1.84 -5.93
CA ALA A 66 -4.08 1.47 -6.57
C ALA A 66 -3.93 1.35 -8.09
N ARG A 67 -3.13 2.23 -8.73
CA ARG A 67 -2.87 2.15 -10.16
C ARG A 67 -2.12 0.87 -10.54
N LYS A 68 -1.11 0.48 -9.77
CA LYS A 68 -0.38 -0.78 -9.99
C LYS A 68 -1.30 -1.98 -9.89
N VAL A 69 -2.08 -2.07 -8.81
CA VAL A 69 -3.06 -3.16 -8.62
C VAL A 69 -4.05 -3.25 -9.78
N LEU A 70 -4.52 -2.12 -10.32
CA LEU A 70 -5.42 -2.11 -11.47
C LEU A 70 -4.75 -2.54 -12.78
N ASP A 71 -3.48 -2.19 -12.97
CA ASP A 71 -2.73 -2.59 -14.16
C ASP A 71 -2.39 -4.08 -14.10
N ASP A 72 -1.99 -4.60 -12.93
CA ASP A 72 -1.78 -6.03 -12.68
C ASP A 72 -3.06 -6.83 -12.93
N ALA A 73 -4.20 -6.37 -12.40
CA ALA A 73 -5.50 -7.01 -12.61
C ALA A 73 -5.93 -7.02 -14.09
N ARG A 74 -5.56 -5.99 -14.87
CA ARG A 74 -5.82 -5.95 -16.32
C ARG A 74 -4.95 -6.94 -17.08
N GLU A 75 -3.68 -7.06 -16.71
CA GLU A 75 -2.78 -8.05 -17.29
C GLU A 75 -3.28 -9.46 -16.99
N ASP A 76 -3.61 -9.75 -15.73
CA ASP A 76 -4.22 -11.01 -15.32
C ASP A 76 -5.52 -11.30 -16.06
N GLN A 77 -6.37 -10.29 -16.26
CA GLN A 77 -7.60 -10.45 -17.04
C GLN A 77 -7.29 -10.78 -18.50
N ALA A 78 -6.32 -10.11 -19.12
CA ALA A 78 -5.91 -10.36 -20.51
C ALA A 78 -5.31 -11.76 -20.69
N LEU A 79 -4.50 -12.21 -19.72
CA LEU A 79 -3.96 -13.57 -19.68
C LEU A 79 -5.08 -14.58 -19.45
N ASN A 80 -6.02 -14.31 -18.54
CA ASN A 80 -7.14 -15.20 -18.30
C ASN A 80 -8.08 -15.34 -19.50
N GLN A 81 -8.25 -14.29 -20.30
CA GLN A 81 -9.01 -14.32 -21.56
C GLN A 81 -8.30 -15.11 -22.68
N ALA A 82 -6.99 -15.36 -22.56
CA ALA A 82 -6.28 -16.14 -23.57
C ALA A 82 -6.88 -17.55 -23.68
N GLN A 83 -7.07 -17.98 -24.92
CA GLN A 83 -7.70 -19.27 -25.20
C GLN A 83 -6.83 -20.41 -24.68
N CYS A 84 -7.46 -21.39 -24.07
CA CYS A 84 -6.77 -22.54 -23.48
C CYS A 84 -7.49 -23.81 -23.95
N ALA A 85 -6.78 -24.65 -24.71
CA ALA A 85 -7.33 -25.91 -25.22
C ALA A 85 -7.33 -27.03 -24.16
N PHE A 86 -6.73 -26.80 -22.99
CA PHE A 86 -6.57 -27.77 -21.91
C PHE A 86 -7.06 -27.20 -20.58
N LYS A 87 -7.30 -28.09 -19.61
CA LYS A 87 -7.59 -27.69 -18.22
C LYS A 87 -6.33 -27.08 -17.61
N ARG A 88 -6.45 -25.88 -17.07
CA ARG A 88 -5.36 -25.19 -16.37
C ARG A 88 -5.06 -25.91 -15.04
N ILE A 89 -3.78 -26.17 -14.79
CA ILE A 89 -3.27 -26.87 -13.60
C ILE A 89 -2.33 -25.89 -12.89
N PRO A 90 -2.66 -25.44 -11.66
CA PRO A 90 -1.75 -24.63 -10.87
C PRO A 90 -0.39 -25.29 -10.66
N GLY A 91 0.66 -24.49 -10.58
CA GLY A 91 2.06 -24.91 -10.45
C GLY A 91 2.73 -25.32 -11.76
N LYS A 92 2.06 -25.19 -12.91
CA LYS A 92 2.64 -25.47 -14.23
C LYS A 92 2.99 -24.20 -14.98
N ILE A 93 4.03 -24.30 -15.81
CA ILE A 93 4.47 -23.24 -16.72
C ILE A 93 3.72 -23.40 -18.03
N TYR A 94 3.25 -22.26 -18.54
CA TYR A 94 2.53 -22.11 -19.79
C TYR A 94 3.19 -21.03 -20.63
N HIS A 95 3.20 -21.24 -21.93
CA HIS A 95 3.81 -20.35 -22.92
C HIS A 95 2.70 -19.66 -23.71
N LEU A 96 2.72 -18.33 -23.71
CA LEU A 96 1.73 -17.50 -24.39
C LEU A 96 2.18 -17.21 -25.82
N TYR A 97 1.28 -17.48 -26.78
CA TYR A 97 1.49 -17.22 -28.20
C TYR A 97 0.41 -16.31 -28.77
N ARG A 98 0.73 -15.59 -29.85
CA ARG A 98 -0.21 -14.76 -30.61
C ARG A 98 -0.33 -15.27 -32.05
N ARG A 99 -1.56 -15.60 -32.43
CA ARG A 99 -1.90 -15.99 -33.80
C ARG A 99 -1.87 -14.82 -34.76
N ALA A 100 -1.78 -15.11 -36.06
CA ALA A 100 -1.92 -14.11 -37.12
C ALA A 100 -3.22 -13.29 -37.01
N ASP A 101 -4.31 -13.91 -36.54
CA ASP A 101 -5.62 -13.26 -36.30
C ASP A 101 -5.65 -12.33 -35.07
N GLY A 102 -4.52 -12.15 -34.38
CA GLY A 102 -4.38 -11.29 -33.20
C GLY A 102 -4.82 -11.92 -31.87
N ARG A 103 -5.46 -13.10 -31.89
CA ARG A 103 -5.86 -13.83 -30.68
C ARG A 103 -4.66 -14.43 -29.96
N THR A 104 -4.71 -14.41 -28.62
CA THR A 104 -3.71 -15.03 -27.75
C THR A 104 -4.18 -16.39 -27.23
N PHE A 105 -3.25 -17.33 -27.08
CA PHE A 105 -3.53 -18.64 -26.50
C PHE A 105 -2.33 -19.17 -25.72
N PHE A 106 -2.61 -20.03 -24.74
CA PHE A 106 -1.57 -20.73 -23.97
C PHE A 106 -1.29 -22.11 -24.54
N SER A 107 -0.01 -22.50 -24.51
CA SER A 107 0.49 -23.85 -24.79
C SER A 107 1.39 -24.32 -23.65
N MET A 108 1.46 -25.63 -23.42
CA MET A 108 2.47 -26.22 -22.53
C MET A 108 3.83 -26.39 -23.20
N LEU A 109 3.92 -26.23 -24.53
CA LEU A 109 5.14 -26.38 -25.30
C LEU A 109 5.86 -25.03 -25.46
N SER A 110 7.14 -25.01 -25.10
CA SER A 110 8.05 -23.89 -25.29
C SER A 110 8.44 -23.73 -26.78
N PRO A 111 8.89 -22.54 -27.22
CA PRO A 111 9.29 -22.31 -28.62
C PRO A 111 10.34 -23.31 -29.14
N THR A 112 11.21 -23.78 -28.25
CA THR A 112 12.25 -24.77 -28.54
C THR A 112 11.70 -26.18 -28.73
N GLU A 113 10.62 -26.55 -28.05
CA GLU A 113 9.98 -27.87 -28.16
C GLU A 113 9.11 -28.00 -29.41
N TRP A 114 8.76 -26.89 -30.07
CA TRP A 114 8.03 -26.89 -31.35
C TRP A 114 8.85 -27.41 -32.54
N GLY A 115 10.08 -27.88 -32.32
CA GLY A 115 10.87 -28.55 -33.36
C GLY A 115 11.22 -27.67 -34.56
N GLY A 116 11.32 -26.35 -34.37
CA GLY A 116 11.76 -25.39 -35.39
C GLY A 116 10.63 -24.75 -36.22
N SER A 117 9.37 -25.14 -36.04
CA SER A 117 8.23 -24.50 -36.69
C SER A 117 7.19 -24.09 -35.65
N THR A 118 7.48 -23.02 -34.90
CA THR A 118 6.46 -22.34 -34.09
C THR A 118 5.46 -21.67 -35.04
N PRO A 119 4.19 -22.10 -35.08
CA PRO A 119 3.21 -21.53 -36.00
C PRO A 119 2.88 -20.07 -35.70
N ASP A 120 3.09 -19.65 -34.44
CA ASP A 120 2.61 -18.38 -33.91
C ASP A 120 3.71 -17.62 -33.15
N ARG A 121 3.55 -16.29 -33.01
CA ARG A 121 4.54 -15.44 -32.34
C ARG A 121 4.56 -15.72 -30.84
N PHE A 122 5.72 -16.10 -30.31
CA PHE A 122 5.94 -16.23 -28.87
C PHE A 122 5.90 -14.85 -28.19
N ILE A 123 5.16 -14.75 -27.08
CA ILE A 123 5.05 -13.54 -26.25
C ILE A 123 5.86 -13.70 -24.97
N GLY A 124 5.69 -14.82 -24.25
CA GLY A 124 6.33 -15.03 -22.95
C GLY A 124 5.91 -16.33 -22.28
N SER A 125 6.59 -16.65 -21.19
CA SER A 125 6.34 -17.83 -20.35
C SER A 125 5.82 -17.38 -18.99
N TYR A 126 4.75 -18.02 -18.50
CA TYR A 126 4.08 -17.69 -17.27
C TYR A 126 3.77 -18.95 -16.47
N ARG A 127 3.97 -18.91 -15.15
CA ARG A 127 3.52 -19.94 -14.23
C ARG A 127 2.15 -19.57 -13.69
N LEU A 128 1.25 -20.55 -13.65
CA LEU A 128 -0.05 -20.38 -13.01
C LEU A 128 0.07 -20.70 -11.52
N GLU A 129 -0.27 -19.76 -10.66
CA GLU A 129 -0.23 -19.95 -9.20
C GLU A 129 -1.53 -20.58 -8.66
N THR A 130 -1.50 -20.97 -7.38
CA THR A 130 -2.64 -21.62 -6.70
C THR A 130 -3.87 -20.72 -6.61
N ASP A 131 -3.67 -19.42 -6.54
CA ASP A 131 -4.71 -18.39 -6.54
C ASP A 131 -5.18 -17.99 -7.95
N TYR A 132 -4.72 -18.71 -8.98
CA TYR A 132 -4.98 -18.45 -10.41
C TYR A 132 -4.39 -17.12 -10.93
N SER A 133 -3.47 -16.51 -10.20
CA SER A 133 -2.63 -15.43 -10.73
C SER A 133 -1.56 -15.97 -11.67
N TRP A 134 -1.07 -15.12 -12.57
CA TRP A 134 -0.01 -15.46 -13.52
C TRP A 134 1.27 -14.73 -13.15
N ILE A 135 2.35 -15.49 -12.95
CA ILE A 135 3.67 -14.91 -12.68
C ILE A 135 4.59 -15.21 -13.87
N PRO A 136 5.36 -14.24 -14.39
CA PRO A 136 6.39 -14.51 -15.38
C PRO A 136 7.33 -15.62 -14.90
N ALA A 137 7.66 -16.59 -15.76
CA ALA A 137 8.47 -17.75 -15.36
C ALA A 137 9.82 -17.35 -14.73
N GLU A 138 10.43 -16.25 -15.18
CA GLU A 138 11.69 -15.70 -14.64
C GLU A 138 11.57 -15.13 -13.21
N GLN A 139 10.35 -14.80 -12.77
CA GLN A 139 10.07 -14.28 -11.43
C GLN A 139 9.58 -15.39 -10.49
N ALA A 140 8.91 -16.40 -11.05
CA ALA A 140 8.52 -17.62 -10.35
C ALA A 140 9.74 -18.30 -9.69
N ASP A 141 10.83 -18.53 -10.45
CA ASP A 141 12.03 -19.20 -9.92
C ASP A 141 12.66 -18.44 -8.74
N ARG A 142 12.75 -17.10 -8.83
CA ARG A 142 13.28 -16.26 -7.74
C ARG A 142 12.46 -16.34 -6.46
N THR A 143 11.14 -16.48 -6.60
CA THR A 143 10.22 -16.57 -5.46
C THR A 143 10.42 -17.90 -4.74
N ASP A 144 10.58 -18.98 -5.50
CA ASP A 144 10.84 -20.31 -4.97
C ASP A 144 12.19 -20.37 -4.24
N GLU A 145 13.27 -19.82 -4.84
CA GLU A 145 14.60 -19.73 -4.20
C GLU A 145 14.55 -18.98 -2.86
N THR A 146 13.82 -17.86 -2.81
CA THR A 146 13.64 -17.09 -1.58
C THR A 146 12.86 -17.89 -0.54
N GLY A 147 11.82 -18.61 -0.96
CA GLY A 147 11.04 -19.51 -0.10
C GLY A 147 11.87 -20.64 0.48
N GLU A 148 12.75 -21.25 -0.31
CA GLU A 148 13.68 -22.30 0.14
C GLU A 148 14.67 -21.78 1.18
N LEU A 149 15.24 -20.59 0.97
CA LEU A 149 16.13 -19.95 1.95
C LEU A 149 15.41 -19.65 3.26
N VAL A 150 14.18 -19.11 3.20
CA VAL A 150 13.36 -18.87 4.40
C VAL A 150 13.05 -20.17 5.12
N ALA A 151 12.67 -21.23 4.40
CA ALA A 151 12.43 -22.55 4.98
C ALA A 151 13.70 -23.14 5.62
N GLN A 152 14.88 -22.94 5.02
CA GLN A 152 16.16 -23.33 5.60
C GLN A 152 16.46 -22.56 6.89
N LEU A 153 16.24 -21.25 6.94
CA LEU A 153 16.44 -20.43 8.13
C LEU A 153 15.50 -20.84 9.28
N LEU A 154 14.22 -21.11 8.99
CA LEU A 154 13.26 -21.60 9.99
C LEU A 154 13.68 -22.98 10.56
N ARG A 155 14.27 -23.83 9.73
CA ARG A 155 14.80 -25.14 10.13
C ARG A 155 16.02 -25.02 11.03
N ILE A 156 16.96 -24.13 10.69
CA ILE A 156 18.17 -23.84 11.49
C ILE A 156 17.79 -23.16 12.81
N GLY A 157 16.78 -22.28 12.79
CA GLY A 157 16.27 -21.57 13.96
C GLY A 157 15.42 -22.41 14.93
N GLY A 158 15.21 -23.71 14.66
CA GLY A 158 14.56 -24.63 15.59
C GLY A 158 13.04 -24.48 15.75
N ILE A 159 12.35 -23.80 14.82
CA ILE A 159 10.90 -23.55 14.89
C ILE A 159 10.10 -24.54 14.01
N GLY A 160 10.69 -25.72 13.70
CA GLY A 160 10.06 -26.78 12.90
C GLY A 160 9.67 -27.99 13.74
N HIS A 161 8.37 -28.12 14.03
CA HIS A 161 7.59 -29.25 14.55
C HIS A 161 8.29 -30.41 15.31
N ALA A 162 7.93 -30.56 16.58
CA ALA A 162 8.10 -31.81 17.34
C ALA A 162 7.09 -32.86 16.85
N GLU A 163 7.55 -33.80 16.01
CA GLU A 163 6.85 -35.06 15.75
C GLU A 163 7.73 -36.20 16.27
N ASN A 164 7.43 -36.70 17.47
CA ASN A 164 7.63 -38.10 17.82
C ASN A 164 6.97 -38.44 19.16
N GLY A 165 5.83 -39.14 19.07
CA GLY A 165 5.11 -39.69 20.20
C GLY A 165 4.42 -41.00 19.82
N SER A 166 5.14 -41.89 19.12
CA SER A 166 4.73 -43.29 18.99
C SER A 166 5.35 -44.06 20.17
N LEU A 167 4.53 -44.34 21.19
CA LEU A 167 4.88 -45.22 22.30
C LEU A 167 4.81 -46.69 21.84
N PRO A 168 5.80 -47.56 22.16
CA PRO A 168 5.65 -48.99 21.98
C PRO A 168 4.80 -49.58 23.12
N LEU A 169 3.92 -50.50 22.74
CA LEU A 169 3.12 -51.36 23.64
C LEU A 169 4.01 -52.31 24.46
N PRO A 170 3.61 -52.69 25.69
CA PRO A 170 3.71 -54.06 26.17
C PRO A 170 2.48 -54.90 25.77
#